data_AF-A0A355FB27-F1
#
_entry.id   AF-A0A355FB27-F1
#
_cell.length_a   1.000
_cell.length_b   1.000
_cell.length_c   1.000
_cell.angle_alpha   90.00
_cell.angle_beta   90.00
_cell.angle_gamma   90.00
#
_symmetry.space_group_name_H-M   'P 1'
#
loop_
_entity.id
_entity.type
_entity.pdbx_description
1 polymer ?
#
loop_
_entity_poly.entity_id
_entity_poly.type
_entity_poly.pdbx_seq_one_letter_code
_entity_poly.pdbx_strand_id
1 'polypeptide(L)'
;PRLAPDLRREVARLHQVLLHFHEVVRLMRMEPLERLRVPLQRAARDLAQHLGKELRFHLHGRQEMVDAAILDALQEPLLHLVRNAVDHGLETPAEREAAGKPRQARVEV
;
A
#
# COMPACT_ATOMS: atom_id res chain seq x y z
N PRO A 1 21.85 28.18 43.50
CA PRO A 1 21.23 26.93 43.00
C PRO A 1 20.05 27.15 42.02
N ARG A 2 20.25 27.94 40.94
CA ARG A 2 19.29 28.14 39.83
C ARG A 2 19.62 27.33 38.56
N LEU A 3 20.81 26.71 38.52
CA LEU A 3 21.33 25.95 37.38
C LEU A 3 20.49 24.74 36.98
N ALA A 4 19.90 24.02 37.95
CA ALA A 4 19.13 22.81 37.66
C ALA A 4 17.78 23.08 36.93
N PRO A 5 16.98 24.10 37.32
CA PRO A 5 15.83 24.55 36.53
C PRO A 5 16.18 25.01 35.12
N ASP A 6 17.29 25.74 34.95
CA ASP A 6 17.72 26.27 33.64
C ASP A 6 18.16 25.15 32.70
N LEU A 7 18.96 24.20 33.20
CA LEU A 7 19.35 23.01 32.44
C LEU A 7 18.15 22.15 32.04
N ARG A 8 17.17 21.96 32.93
CA ARG A 8 15.93 21.22 32.62
C ARG A 8 15.12 21.90 31.50
N ARG A 9 15.04 23.24 31.52
CA ARG A 9 14.37 23.99 30.45
C ARG A 9 15.07 23.82 29.11
N GLU A 10 16.41 23.83 29.11
CA GLU A 10 17.17 23.67 27.88
C GLU A 10 17.10 22.25 27.32
N VAL A 11 17.14 21.22 28.19
CA VAL A 11 16.90 19.82 27.79
C VAL A 11 15.50 19.64 27.20
N ALA A 12 14.47 20.24 27.82
CA ALA A 12 13.10 20.18 27.30
C ALA A 12 12.99 20.87 25.92
N ARG A 13 13.67 22.01 25.74
CA ARG A 13 13.72 22.73 24.45
C ARG A 13 14.41 21.88 23.37
N LEU A 14 15.55 21.28 23.68
CA LEU A 14 16.26 20.36 22.76
C LEU A 14 15.38 19.18 22.38
N HIS A 15 14.64 18.60 23.34
CA HIS A 15 13.72 17.50 23.06
C HIS A 15 12.60 17.90 22.09
N GLN A 16 12.03 19.10 22.23
CA GLN A 16 11.03 19.61 21.28
C GLN A 16 11.60 19.81 19.88
N VAL A 17 12.82 20.35 19.77
CA VAL A 17 13.51 20.51 18.48
C VAL A 17 13.78 19.15 17.83
N LEU A 18 14.18 18.15 18.61
CA LEU A 18 14.39 16.77 18.13
C LEU A 18 13.09 16.14 17.60
N LEU A 19 11.97 16.30 18.32
CA LEU A 19 10.67 15.78 17.88
C LEU A 19 10.23 16.45 16.58
N HIS A 20 10.39 17.77 16.47
CA HIS A 20 10.07 18.50 15.23
C HIS A 20 10.95 18.07 14.06
N PHE A 21 12.25 17.93 14.28
CA PHE A 21 13.17 17.44 13.25
C PHE A 21 12.79 16.02 12.79
N HIS A 22 12.46 15.14 13.73
CA HIS A 22 12.01 13.78 13.42
C HIS A 22 10.73 13.79 12.55
N GLU A 23 9.77 14.65 12.86
CA GLU A 23 8.56 14.80 12.07
C GLU A 23 8.84 15.30 10.64
N VAL A 24 9.69 16.32 10.49
CA VAL A 24 10.10 16.82 9.17
C VAL A 24 10.79 15.73 8.35
N VAL A 25 11.71 14.98 8.95
CA VAL A 25 12.38 13.85 8.29
C VAL A 25 11.40 12.77 7.88
N ARG A 26 10.39 12.47 8.70
CA ARG A 26 9.32 11.52 8.35
C ARG A 26 8.57 12.00 7.11
N LEU A 27 8.17 13.28 7.06
CA LEU A 27 7.45 13.86 5.92
C LEU A 27 8.25 13.82 4.61
N MET A 28 9.58 13.94 4.67
CA MET A 28 10.45 13.84 3.49
C MET A 28 10.46 12.45 2.83
N ARG A 29 9.99 11.41 3.54
CA ARG A 29 9.98 10.01 3.07
C ARG A 29 8.62 9.54 2.58
N MET A 30 7.67 10.47 2.41
CA MET A 30 6.36 10.10 1.90
C MET A 30 6.43 9.80 0.40
N GLU A 31 5.87 8.66 0.00
CA GLU A 31 5.74 8.23 -1.38
C GLU A 31 4.26 8.00 -1.73
N PRO A 32 3.86 8.19 -3.00
CA PRO A 32 2.48 7.97 -3.40
C PRO A 32 2.13 6.48 -3.34
N LEU A 33 0.95 6.14 -2.79
CA LEU A 33 0.41 4.78 -2.76
C LEU A 33 0.36 4.13 -4.16
N GLU A 34 0.13 4.97 -5.19
CA GLU A 34 0.16 4.64 -6.62
C GLU A 34 1.40 3.83 -7.04
N ARG A 35 2.53 3.96 -6.31
CA ARG A 35 3.76 3.17 -6.52
C ARG A 35 3.49 1.67 -6.54
N LEU A 36 2.53 1.19 -5.74
CA LEU A 36 2.15 -0.23 -5.67
C LEU A 36 1.32 -0.70 -6.88
N ARG A 37 0.77 0.21 -7.70
CA ARG A 37 -0.13 -0.16 -8.80
C ARG A 37 0.51 -1.11 -9.79
N VAL A 38 1.70 -0.77 -10.29
CA VAL A 38 2.38 -1.54 -11.33
C VAL A 38 2.70 -2.97 -10.89
N PRO A 39 3.37 -3.21 -9.73
CA PRO A 39 3.66 -4.58 -9.30
C PRO A 39 2.40 -5.39 -9.01
N LEU A 40 1.39 -4.82 -8.33
CA LEU A 40 0.14 -5.53 -8.04
C LEU A 40 -0.63 -5.87 -9.33
N GLN A 41 -0.76 -4.91 -10.25
CA GLN A 41 -1.45 -5.11 -11.53
C GLN A 41 -0.74 -6.14 -12.40
N ARG A 42 0.60 -6.14 -12.41
CA ARG A 42 1.39 -7.14 -13.14
C ARG A 42 1.16 -8.54 -12.54
N ALA A 43 1.34 -8.69 -11.23
CA ALA A 43 1.14 -9.97 -10.56
C ALA A 43 -0.28 -10.54 -10.77
N ALA A 44 -1.31 -9.67 -10.69
CA ALA A 44 -2.69 -10.07 -10.95
C ALA A 44 -2.88 -10.56 -12.39
N ARG A 45 -2.39 -9.79 -13.37
CA ARG A 45 -2.56 -10.11 -14.80
C ARG A 45 -1.82 -11.37 -15.20
N ASP A 46 -0.57 -11.51 -14.76
CA ASP A 46 0.26 -12.66 -15.11
C ASP A 46 -0.35 -13.96 -14.56
N LEU A 47 -0.82 -13.94 -13.30
CA LEU A 47 -1.49 -15.10 -12.71
C LEU A 47 -2.84 -15.39 -13.36
N ALA A 48 -3.64 -14.36 -13.65
CA ALA A 48 -4.92 -14.54 -14.32
C ALA A 48 -4.74 -15.17 -15.71
N GLN A 49 -3.75 -14.71 -16.47
CA GLN A 49 -3.40 -15.28 -17.77
C GLN A 49 -2.98 -16.74 -17.64
N HIS A 50 -2.16 -17.08 -16.64
CA HIS A 50 -1.73 -18.45 -16.39
C HIS A 50 -2.91 -19.39 -16.06
N LEU A 51 -3.91 -18.88 -15.33
CA LEU A 51 -5.10 -19.64 -14.93
C LEU A 51 -6.25 -19.57 -15.95
N GLY A 52 -6.06 -18.91 -17.10
CA GLY A 52 -7.12 -18.73 -18.11
C GLY A 52 -8.30 -17.85 -17.63
N LYS A 53 -8.05 -16.93 -16.70
CA LYS A 53 -9.02 -16.00 -16.13
C LYS A 53 -8.86 -14.59 -16.74
N GLU A 54 -9.97 -13.87 -16.87
CA GLU A 54 -9.96 -12.49 -17.36
C GLU A 54 -10.28 -11.52 -16.22
N LEU A 55 -9.44 -10.50 -16.02
CA LEU A 55 -9.66 -9.48 -14.99
C LEU A 55 -9.36 -8.05 -15.44
N ARG A 56 -10.01 -7.11 -14.75
CA ARG A 56 -9.65 -5.69 -14.71
C ARG A 56 -9.22 -5.35 -13.29
N PHE A 57 -8.02 -4.79 -13.16
CA PHE A 57 -7.43 -4.38 -11.89
C PHE A 57 -7.61 -2.88 -11.67
N HIS A 58 -7.95 -2.47 -10.45
CA HIS A 58 -8.01 -1.08 -10.01
C HIS A 58 -7.32 -0.90 -8.65
N LEU A 59 -6.56 0.18 -8.50
CA LEU A 59 -5.99 0.62 -7.22
C LEU A 59 -6.59 1.98 -6.87
N HIS A 60 -7.21 2.07 -5.70
CA HIS A 60 -7.74 3.29 -5.11
C HIS A 60 -6.64 4.07 -4.38
N GLY A 61 -6.90 5.34 -4.06
CA GLY A 61 -5.95 6.15 -3.25
C GLY A 61 -4.70 6.64 -3.99
N ARG A 62 -4.81 6.92 -5.29
CA ARG A 62 -3.67 7.33 -6.15
C ARG A 62 -2.89 8.56 -5.65
N GLN A 63 -3.54 9.44 -4.89
CA GLN A 63 -2.98 10.69 -4.36
C GLN A 63 -2.53 10.60 -2.91
N GLU A 64 -2.82 9.48 -2.24
CA GLU A 64 -2.47 9.30 -0.83
C GLU A 64 -0.96 9.12 -0.69
N MET A 65 -0.38 9.89 0.22
CA MET A 65 1.05 9.91 0.51
C MET A 65 1.31 9.07 1.77
N VAL A 66 2.13 8.03 1.63
CA VAL A 66 2.40 7.04 2.67
C VAL A 66 3.89 6.95 2.93
N ASP A 67 4.29 6.67 4.17
CA ASP A 67 5.70 6.45 4.50
C ASP A 67 6.29 5.31 3.65
N ALA A 68 7.43 5.56 3.01
CA ALA A 68 8.09 4.58 2.15
C ALA A 68 8.33 3.24 2.86
N ALA A 69 8.71 3.24 4.15
CA ALA A 69 8.95 2.00 4.89
C ALA A 69 7.65 1.21 5.12
N ILE A 70 6.52 1.90 5.29
CA ILE A 70 5.21 1.27 5.38
C ILE A 70 4.84 0.68 4.01
N LEU A 71 5.04 1.42 2.92
CA LEU A 71 4.75 0.89 1.57
C LEU A 71 5.59 -0.34 1.23
N ASP A 72 6.87 -0.35 1.59
CA ASP A 72 7.75 -1.51 1.37
C ASP A 72 7.31 -2.71 2.20
N ALA A 73 6.93 -2.49 3.47
CA ALA A 73 6.42 -3.55 4.34
C ALA A 73 5.07 -4.12 3.87
N LEU A 74 4.22 -3.30 3.25
CA LEU A 74 2.90 -3.71 2.75
C LEU A 74 2.95 -4.40 1.37
N GLN A 75 4.02 -4.22 0.60
CA GLN A 75 4.08 -4.71 -0.78
C GLN A 75 3.87 -6.22 -0.89
N GLU A 76 4.61 -7.04 -0.15
CA GLU A 76 4.49 -8.51 -0.24
C GLU A 76 3.14 -9.02 0.32
N PRO A 77 2.65 -8.54 1.48
CA PRO A 77 1.29 -8.87 1.94
C PRO A 77 0.20 -8.55 0.90
N LEU A 78 0.25 -7.38 0.26
CA LEU A 78 -0.73 -7.00 -0.75
C LEU A 78 -0.61 -7.85 -2.02
N LEU A 79 0.61 -8.20 -2.44
CA LEU A 79 0.83 -9.15 -3.53
C LEU A 79 0.20 -10.51 -3.21
N HIS A 80 0.37 -11.00 -1.98
CA HIS A 80 -0.23 -12.25 -1.53
C HIS A 80 -1.77 -12.17 -1.62
N LEU A 81 -2.38 -11.11 -1.09
CA LEU A 81 -3.84 -10.93 -1.12
C LEU A 81 -4.39 -10.89 -2.55
N VAL A 82 -3.71 -10.15 -3.45
CA VAL A 82 -4.08 -10.09 -4.86
C VAL A 82 -3.97 -11.46 -5.52
N ARG A 83 -2.91 -12.23 -5.25
CA ARG A 83 -2.77 -13.60 -5.76
C ARG A 83 -3.90 -14.50 -5.28
N ASN A 84 -4.25 -14.47 -4.00
CA ASN A 84 -5.36 -15.27 -3.45
C ASN A 84 -6.70 -14.89 -4.09
N ALA A 85 -6.94 -13.59 -4.31
CA ALA A 85 -8.14 -13.12 -5.00
C ALA A 85 -8.21 -13.67 -6.43
N VAL A 86 -7.09 -13.71 -7.17
CA VAL A 86 -7.05 -14.24 -8.53
C VAL A 86 -7.12 -15.76 -8.59
N ASP A 87 -6.39 -16.46 -7.71
CA ASP A 87 -6.30 -17.92 -7.71
C ASP A 87 -7.61 -18.58 -7.27
N HIS A 88 -8.19 -18.09 -6.17
CA HIS A 88 -9.36 -18.72 -5.54
C HIS A 88 -10.62 -17.86 -5.61
N GLY A 89 -10.49 -16.53 -5.70
CA GLY A 89 -11.64 -15.63 -5.68
C GLY A 89 -12.28 -15.39 -7.06
N LEU A 90 -11.55 -15.63 -8.15
CA LEU A 90 -12.05 -15.44 -9.51
C LEU A 90 -12.51 -16.75 -10.15
N GLU A 91 -13.72 -16.75 -10.69
CA GLU A 91 -14.23 -17.77 -11.61
C GLU A 91 -13.63 -17.57 -13.02
N THR A 92 -13.61 -18.63 -13.83
CA THR A 92 -13.27 -18.54 -15.25
C THR A 92 -14.32 -17.74 -16.05
N PRO A 93 -13.98 -17.20 -17.23
CA PRO A 93 -14.92 -16.45 -18.05
C PRO A 93 -16.22 -17.22 -18.34
N ALA A 94 -16.12 -18.52 -18.62
CA ALA A 94 -17.27 -19.38 -18.92
C ALA A 94 -18.17 -19.61 -17.69
N GLU A 95 -17.58 -19.87 -16.52
CA GLU A 95 -18.34 -20.02 -15.26
C GLU A 95 -19.09 -18.73 -14.90
N ARG A 96 -18.46 -17.57 -15.12
CA ARG A 96 -19.08 -16.26 -14.89
C ARG A 96 -20.28 -16.03 -15.81
N GLU A 97 -20.11 -16.27 -17.10
CA GLU A 97 -21.19 -16.13 -18.09
C GLU A 97 -22.35 -17.09 -17.79
N ALA A 98 -22.06 -18.34 -17.41
CA ALA A 98 -23.07 -19.32 -17.00
C ALA A 98 -23.83 -18.88 -15.73
N ALA A 99 -23.17 -18.14 -14.83
CA ALA A 99 -23.78 -17.53 -13.65
C ALA A 99 -24.42 -16.16 -13.92
N GLY A 100 -24.49 -15.69 -15.18
CA GLY A 100 -25.06 -14.39 -15.55
C GLY A 100 -24.21 -13.17 -15.15
N LYS A 101 -22.94 -13.38 -14.80
CA LYS A 101 -21.98 -12.33 -14.43
C LYS A 101 -21.22 -11.82 -15.66
N PRO A 102 -20.64 -10.60 -15.61
CA PRO A 102 -19.73 -10.13 -16.65
C PRO A 102 -18.53 -11.06 -16.83
N ARG A 103 -18.19 -11.36 -18.09
CA ARG A 103 -17.06 -12.20 -18.50
C ARG A 103 -15.74 -11.84 -17.81
N GLN A 104 -15.38 -10.55 -17.86
CA GLN A 104 -14.19 -10.01 -17.19
C GLN A 104 -14.51 -9.73 -15.71
N ALA A 105 -13.74 -10.33 -14.80
CA ALA A 105 -13.83 -10.04 -13.39
C ALA A 105 -13.19 -8.69 -13.03
N ARG A 106 -13.50 -8.16 -11.84
CA ARG A 106 -12.93 -6.92 -11.30
C ARG A 106 -12.23 -7.21 -9.98
N VAL A 107 -10.99 -6.77 -9.85
CA VAL A 107 -10.22 -6.80 -8.61
C VAL A 107 -9.86 -5.38 -8.23
N GLU A 108 -10.15 -5.00 -6.98
CA GLU A 108 -9.92 -3.66 -6.45
C GLU A 108 -9.10 -3.74 -5.16
N VAL A 109 -8.15 -2.82 -5.04
CA VAL A 109 -7.30 -2.62 -3.85
C VAL A 109 -7.41 -1.18 -3.42
#